data_AF-A0A950UWN2-F1
#
_entry.id   AF-A0A950UWN2-F1
#
_cell.length_a   1.000
_cell.length_b   1.000
_cell.length_c   1.000
_cell.angle_alpha   90.00
_cell.angle_beta   90.00
_cell.angle_gamma   90.00
#
_symmetry.space_group_name_H-M   'P 1'
#
loop_
_entity.id
_entity.type
_entity.pdbx_description
1 polymer ?
#
loop_
_entity_poly.entity_id
_entity_poly.type
_entity_poly.pdbx_seq_one_letter_code
_entity_poly.pdbx_strand_id
1 'polypeptide(L)'
;ERILLALGSRAIDLPMISRAGRIAARLGIEFTIAHVVNPRERIDGSLVERLHAEARKTNVEWIEDVADDVPKRLIDIARMRRETTIALAGSRRAPRWLGRPSFPRRLLDTGARELLILARPGESASAALPEE
;
A
#
# COMPACT_ATOMS: atom_id res chain seq x y z
N GLU A 1 -15.43 -2.37 -8.76
CA GLU A 1 -14.10 -1.72 -8.57
C GLU A 1 -13.15 -2.72 -7.92
N ARG A 2 -11.83 -2.49 -8.04
CA ARG A 2 -10.81 -3.43 -7.55
C ARG A 2 -9.61 -2.66 -6.99
N ILE A 3 -9.16 -3.05 -5.82
CA ILE A 3 -8.03 -2.41 -5.14
C ILE A 3 -6.80 -3.32 -5.16
N LEU A 4 -5.67 -2.76 -5.60
CA LEU A 4 -4.34 -3.33 -5.38
C LEU A 4 -3.68 -2.63 -4.17
N LEU A 5 -3.42 -3.34 -3.08
CA LEU A 5 -2.60 -2.81 -1.98
C LEU A 5 -1.12 -3.08 -2.23
N ALA A 6 -0.37 -2.00 -2.45
CA ALA A 6 1.08 -2.03 -2.60
C ALA A 6 1.78 -1.96 -1.22
N LEU A 7 2.64 -2.94 -0.94
CA LEU A 7 3.45 -3.01 0.28
C LEU A 7 4.93 -2.79 -0.05
N GLY A 8 5.66 -2.10 0.84
CA GLY A 8 7.07 -1.76 0.66
C GLY A 8 8.00 -2.37 1.71
N SER A 9 7.63 -3.51 2.32
CA SER A 9 8.39 -4.15 3.41
C SER A 9 8.57 -3.29 4.67
N ARG A 10 7.55 -2.52 5.09
CA ARG A 10 7.68 -1.61 6.26
C ARG A 10 6.70 -1.98 7.36
N ALA A 11 7.07 -1.69 8.61
CA ALA A 11 6.18 -1.89 9.77
C ALA A 11 4.87 -1.08 9.70
N ILE A 12 4.85 0.02 8.94
CA ILE A 12 3.61 0.79 8.71
C ILE A 12 2.62 0.02 7.83
N ASP A 13 3.09 -0.91 6.99
CA ASP A 13 2.28 -1.64 6.03
C ASP A 13 1.42 -2.73 6.70
N LEU A 14 1.89 -3.30 7.82
CA LEU A 14 1.18 -4.33 8.61
C LEU A 14 -0.30 -3.96 8.93
N PRO A 15 -0.58 -2.87 9.66
CA PRO A 15 -1.96 -2.49 9.96
C PRO A 15 -2.74 -2.01 8.71
N MET A 16 -2.06 -1.75 7.59
CA MET A 16 -2.73 -1.34 6.36
C MET A 16 -3.36 -2.53 5.64
N ILE A 17 -2.82 -3.75 5.79
CA ILE A 17 -3.41 -4.97 5.25
C ILE A 17 -4.84 -5.15 5.80
N SER A 18 -4.98 -5.21 7.12
CA SER A 18 -6.30 -5.39 7.75
C SER A 18 -7.20 -4.15 7.56
N ARG A 19 -6.63 -2.95 7.41
CA ARG A 19 -7.44 -1.75 7.09
C ARG A 19 -7.98 -1.79 5.65
N ALA A 20 -7.15 -2.11 4.68
CA ALA A 20 -7.55 -2.23 3.28
C ALA A 20 -8.58 -3.35 3.11
N GLY A 21 -8.36 -4.51 3.74
CA GLY A 21 -9.34 -5.61 3.76
C GLY A 21 -10.70 -5.17 4.33
N ARG A 22 -10.73 -4.42 5.45
CA ARG A 22 -11.98 -3.87 5.99
C ARG A 22 -12.66 -2.86 5.07
N ILE A 23 -11.88 -2.03 4.37
CA ILE A 23 -12.43 -1.07 3.39
C ILE A 23 -13.04 -1.84 2.22
N ALA A 24 -12.31 -2.80 1.66
CA ALA A 24 -12.76 -3.61 0.55
C ALA A 24 -14.04 -4.38 0.89
N ALA A 25 -14.09 -5.03 2.06
CA ALA A 25 -15.27 -5.74 2.55
C ALA A 25 -16.48 -4.82 2.72
N ARG A 26 -16.28 -3.61 3.25
CA ARG A 26 -17.38 -2.62 3.43
C ARG A 26 -17.92 -2.08 2.10
N LEU A 27 -17.05 -1.93 1.11
CA LEU A 27 -17.42 -1.43 -0.21
C LEU A 27 -17.89 -2.55 -1.16
N GLY A 28 -17.75 -3.82 -0.78
CA GLY A 28 -18.09 -4.97 -1.62
C GLY A 28 -17.21 -5.08 -2.87
N ILE A 29 -15.93 -4.71 -2.77
CA ILE A 29 -14.98 -4.67 -3.90
C ILE A 29 -13.87 -5.71 -3.74
N GLU A 30 -13.31 -6.15 -4.86
CA GLU A 30 -12.19 -7.10 -4.84
C GLU A 30 -10.89 -6.44 -4.38
N PHE A 31 -10.04 -7.24 -3.77
CA PHE A 31 -8.84 -6.80 -3.08
C PHE A 31 -7.69 -7.78 -3.32
N THR A 32 -6.56 -7.25 -3.77
CA THR A 32 -5.32 -8.00 -4.03
C THR A 32 -4.16 -7.29 -3.33
N ILE A 33 -3.17 -8.04 -2.87
CA ILE A 33 -1.97 -7.50 -2.23
C ILE A 33 -0.77 -7.74 -3.15
N ALA A 34 0.01 -6.69 -3.42
CA ALA A 34 1.28 -6.79 -4.11
C ALA A 34 2.43 -6.33 -3.21
N HIS A 35 3.39 -7.24 -3.03
CA HIS A 35 4.66 -6.98 -2.39
C HIS A 35 5.76 -6.99 -3.45
N VAL A 36 6.15 -5.78 -3.89
CA VAL A 36 7.18 -5.60 -4.93
C VAL A 36 8.38 -4.93 -4.29
N VAL A 37 9.54 -5.57 -4.42
CA VAL A 37 10.78 -5.10 -3.80
C VAL A 37 11.83 -4.74 -4.83
N ASN A 38 12.65 -3.74 -4.52
CA ASN A 38 13.83 -3.46 -5.33
C ASN A 38 14.96 -4.41 -4.92
N PRO A 39 15.66 -5.07 -5.87
CA PRO A 39 16.73 -6.01 -5.53
C PRO A 39 17.90 -5.38 -4.76
N ARG A 40 18.03 -4.05 -4.78
CA ARG A 40 19.05 -3.30 -4.02
C ARG A 40 18.61 -2.94 -2.60
N GLU A 41 17.35 -3.14 -2.24
CA GLU A 41 16.85 -2.83 -0.90
C GLU A 41 17.12 -3.99 0.07
N ARG A 42 17.63 -3.67 1.25
CA ARG A 42 17.77 -4.66 2.32
C ARG A 42 16.41 -4.88 2.98
N ILE A 43 15.90 -6.10 2.87
CA ILE A 43 14.58 -6.49 3.40
C ILE A 43 14.78 -7.24 4.72
N ASP A 44 13.96 -6.92 5.71
CA ASP A 44 13.85 -7.69 6.94
C ASP A 44 12.89 -8.88 6.72
N GLY A 45 13.45 -10.09 6.59
CA GLY A 45 12.66 -11.30 6.37
C GLY A 45 11.63 -11.57 7.48
N SER A 46 11.96 -11.23 8.73
CA SER A 46 11.02 -11.41 9.86
C SER A 46 9.78 -10.52 9.72
N LEU A 47 9.95 -9.32 9.15
CA LEU A 47 8.85 -8.42 8.86
C LEU A 47 8.01 -8.91 7.68
N VAL A 48 8.64 -9.46 6.64
CA VAL A 48 7.93 -10.06 5.50
C VAL A 48 7.05 -11.22 5.95
N GLU A 49 7.57 -12.12 6.79
CA GLU A 49 6.79 -13.22 7.37
C GLU A 49 5.56 -12.70 8.15
N ARG A 50 5.71 -11.60 8.88
CA ARG A 50 4.58 -10.98 9.59
C ARG A 50 3.56 -10.39 8.62
N LEU A 51 3.99 -9.76 7.51
CA LEU A 51 3.10 -9.25 6.48
C LEU A 51 2.31 -10.40 5.83
N HIS A 52 2.97 -11.51 5.53
CA HIS A 52 2.33 -12.73 5.04
C HIS A 52 1.30 -13.29 6.02
N ALA A 53 1.69 -13.44 7.29
CA ALA A 53 0.80 -13.94 8.32
C ALA A 53 -0.45 -13.06 8.47
N GLU A 54 -0.31 -11.74 8.32
CA GLU A 54 -1.44 -10.81 8.33
C GLU A 54 -2.29 -10.93 7.06
N ALA A 55 -1.68 -11.02 5.87
CA ALA A 55 -2.39 -11.19 4.61
C ALA A 55 -3.22 -12.47 4.56
N ARG A 56 -2.70 -13.58 5.10
CA ARG A 56 -3.42 -14.87 5.18
C ARG A 56 -4.76 -14.76 5.93
N LYS A 57 -4.88 -13.83 6.88
CA LYS A 57 -6.15 -13.60 7.62
C LYS A 57 -7.24 -12.98 6.74
N THR A 58 -6.87 -12.40 5.60
CA THR A 58 -7.81 -11.71 4.70
C THR A 58 -8.27 -12.58 3.52
N ASN A 59 -7.73 -13.80 3.37
CA ASN A 59 -8.04 -14.74 2.28
C ASN A 59 -7.98 -14.11 0.87
N VAL A 60 -6.99 -13.24 0.65
CA VAL A 60 -6.81 -12.52 -0.62
C VAL A 60 -5.57 -12.98 -1.35
N GLU A 61 -5.55 -12.73 -2.66
CA GLU A 61 -4.40 -13.01 -3.49
C GLU A 61 -3.19 -12.16 -3.07
N TRP A 62 -2.05 -12.82 -2.93
CA TRP A 62 -0.77 -12.21 -2.59
C TRP A 62 0.19 -12.41 -3.76
N ILE A 63 0.73 -11.31 -4.27
CA ILE A 63 1.66 -11.26 -5.39
C ILE A 63 3.02 -10.81 -4.87
N GLU A 64 4.03 -11.65 -5.01
CA GLU A 64 5.43 -11.28 -4.77
C GLU A 64 6.15 -11.00 -6.07
N ASP A 65 6.95 -9.95 -6.08
CA ASP A 65 7.78 -9.65 -7.24
C ASP A 65 9.03 -8.84 -6.88
N VAL A 66 10.00 -8.86 -7.79
CA VAL A 66 11.25 -8.12 -7.68
C VAL A 66 11.43 -7.26 -8.93
N ALA A 67 11.62 -5.96 -8.75
CA ALA A 67 11.79 -5.05 -9.88
C ALA A 67 12.71 -3.86 -9.54
N ASP A 68 13.55 -3.46 -10.50
CA ASP A 68 14.34 -2.23 -10.40
C ASP A 68 13.45 -0.98 -10.32
N ASP A 69 12.36 -0.95 -11.09
CA ASP A 69 11.39 0.15 -11.08
C ASP A 69 10.06 -0.30 -10.46
N VAL A 70 10.01 -0.23 -9.13
CA VAL A 70 8.85 -0.68 -8.34
C VAL A 70 7.54 0.02 -8.74
N PRO A 71 7.46 1.36 -8.90
CA PRO A 71 6.25 2.01 -9.39
C PRO A 71 5.76 1.45 -10.72
N LYS A 72 6.65 1.30 -11.71
CA LYS A 72 6.29 0.72 -13.01
C LYS A 72 5.76 -0.69 -12.86
N ARG A 73 6.43 -1.53 -12.06
CA ARG A 73 5.97 -2.91 -11.87
C ARG A 73 4.60 -3.00 -11.20
N LEU A 74 4.32 -2.14 -10.22
CA LEU A 74 2.99 -2.07 -9.59
C LEU A 74 1.91 -1.64 -10.57
N ILE A 75 2.19 -0.70 -11.48
CA ILE A 75 1.26 -0.31 -12.56
C ILE A 75 1.02 -1.48 -13.52
N ASP A 76 2.06 -2.23 -13.87
CA ASP A 76 1.92 -3.40 -14.74
C ASP A 76 1.06 -4.48 -14.08
N ILE A 77 1.28 -4.76 -12.78
CA ILE A 77 0.43 -5.68 -12.00
C ILE A 77 -1.02 -5.19 -12.00
N ALA A 78 -1.26 -3.91 -11.67
CA ALA A 78 -2.60 -3.31 -11.66
C ALA A 78 -3.31 -3.39 -13.01
N ARG A 79 -2.57 -3.33 -14.12
CA ARG A 79 -3.15 -3.51 -15.46
C ARG A 79 -3.49 -4.96 -15.74
N MET A 80 -2.63 -5.90 -15.33
CA MET A 80 -2.82 -7.32 -15.58
C MET A 80 -4.05 -7.89 -14.86
N ARG A 81 -4.36 -7.48 -13.62
CA ARG A 81 -5.58 -7.94 -12.92
C ARG A 81 -6.75 -6.96 -12.98
N ARG A 82 -6.60 -5.91 -13.79
CA ARG A 82 -7.63 -4.89 -14.04
C ARG A 82 -8.01 -4.14 -12.76
N GLU A 83 -7.05 -3.89 -11.88
CA GLU A 83 -7.21 -3.05 -10.71
C GLU A 83 -7.37 -1.59 -11.10
N THR A 84 -8.37 -0.94 -10.51
CA THR A 84 -8.73 0.44 -10.83
C THR A 84 -8.01 1.44 -9.92
N THR A 85 -7.69 1.01 -8.69
CA THR A 85 -7.16 1.86 -7.63
C THR A 85 -5.98 1.19 -6.95
N ILE A 86 -4.87 1.91 -6.77
CA ILE A 86 -3.72 1.43 -5.98
C ILE A 86 -3.77 2.05 -4.59
N ALA A 87 -3.89 1.20 -3.57
CA ALA A 87 -3.80 1.59 -2.17
C ALA A 87 -2.36 1.44 -1.66
N LEU A 88 -1.92 2.35 -0.81
CA LEU A 88 -0.59 2.28 -0.18
C LEU A 88 -0.56 2.95 1.18
N ALA A 89 0.37 2.51 2.03
CA ALA A 89 0.60 3.17 3.31
C ALA A 89 1.26 4.54 3.11
N GLY A 90 0.59 5.57 3.61
CA GLY A 90 1.09 6.95 3.62
C GLY A 90 1.93 7.23 4.86
N SER A 91 3.07 7.90 4.67
CA SER A 91 3.81 8.56 5.76
C SER A 91 3.54 10.06 5.73
N ARG A 92 3.24 10.68 6.87
CA ARG A 92 3.02 12.14 7.00
C ARG A 92 4.31 12.96 7.02
N ARG A 93 5.40 12.46 6.42
CA ARG A 93 6.69 13.15 6.47
C ARG A 93 6.63 14.44 5.65
N ALA A 94 7.08 15.55 6.22
CA ALA A 94 7.08 16.84 5.53
C ALA A 94 7.86 16.74 4.21
N PRO A 95 7.34 17.30 3.10
CA PRO A 95 8.04 17.31 1.83
C PRO A 95 9.37 18.06 1.97
N ARG A 96 10.46 17.44 1.51
CA ARG A 96 11.75 18.12 1.37
C ARG A 96 11.77 18.80 0.00
N TRP A 97 11.95 20.12 -0.02
CA TRP A 97 11.88 20.96 -1.23
C TRP A 97 12.85 20.54 -2.36
N LEU A 98 13.94 19.84 -2.04
CA LEU A 98 14.90 19.28 -3.01
C LEU A 98 14.92 17.74 -3.02
N GLY A 99 13.88 17.10 -2.49
CA GLY A 99 13.79 15.64 -2.37
C GLY A 99 13.40 14.96 -3.67
N ARG A 100 13.79 13.68 -3.82
CA ARG A 100 13.20 12.79 -4.83
C ARG A 100 11.66 12.82 -4.72
N PRO A 101 10.93 12.72 -5.84
CA PRO A 101 9.47 12.67 -5.81
C PRO A 101 9.00 11.53 -4.88
N SER A 102 7.93 11.81 -4.13
CA SER A 102 7.36 10.83 -3.21
C SER A 102 6.89 9.59 -3.98
N PHE A 103 6.85 8.43 -3.32
CA PHE A 103 6.40 7.20 -3.97
C PHE A 103 4.97 7.29 -4.56
N PRO A 104 3.96 7.86 -3.87
CA PRO A 104 2.66 8.11 -4.50
C PRO A 104 2.76 9.01 -5.73
N ARG A 105 3.61 10.05 -5.71
CA ARG A 105 3.81 10.92 -6.86
C ARG A 105 4.40 10.15 -8.05
N ARG A 106 5.41 9.30 -7.80
CA ARG A 106 6.00 8.43 -8.84
C ARG A 106 4.97 7.49 -9.46
N LEU A 107 4.05 6.93 -8.67
CA LEU A 107 2.95 6.10 -9.19
C LEU A 107 2.03 6.89 -10.13
N LEU A 108 1.65 8.12 -9.78
CA LEU A 108 0.87 9.00 -10.66
C LEU A 108 1.63 9.32 -11.95
N ASP A 109 2.90 9.70 -11.84
CA ASP A 109 3.75 10.01 -13.00
C ASP A 109 3.94 8.80 -13.93
N THR A 110 3.85 7.58 -13.38
CA THR A 110 3.93 6.32 -14.13
C THR A 110 2.58 5.87 -14.71
N GLY A 111 1.49 6.58 -14.37
CA GLY A 111 0.17 6.37 -14.94
C GLY A 111 -0.82 5.62 -14.04
N ALA A 112 -0.66 5.68 -12.72
CA ALA A 112 -1.74 5.32 -11.80
C ALA A 112 -2.96 6.19 -12.07
N ARG A 113 -4.12 5.57 -12.28
CA ARG A 113 -5.39 6.29 -12.50
C ARG A 113 -5.92 6.88 -11.21
N GLU A 114 -5.89 6.07 -10.15
CA GLU A 114 -6.40 6.44 -8.83
C GLU A 114 -5.49 5.90 -7.74
N LEU A 115 -5.30 6.70 -6.68
CA LEU A 115 -4.51 6.31 -5.52
C LEU A 115 -5.34 6.47 -4.24
N LEU A 116 -5.23 5.48 -3.36
CA LEU A 116 -5.75 5.53 -2.00
C LEU A 116 -4.59 5.52 -1.01
N ILE A 117 -4.33 6.64 -0.34
CA ILE A 117 -3.25 6.75 0.64
C ILE A 117 -3.81 6.51 2.04
N LEU A 118 -3.48 5.35 2.62
CA LEU A 118 -3.89 4.99 3.97
C LEU A 118 -2.85 5.50 4.98
N ALA A 119 -3.21 6.52 5.75
CA ALA A 119 -2.38 7.04 6.83
C ALA A 119 -2.90 6.55 8.20
N ARG A 120 -1.99 6.33 9.15
CA ARG A 120 -2.38 6.22 10.55
C ARG A 120 -2.97 7.59 11.01
N PRO A 121 -4.02 7.60 11.84
CA PRO A 121 -4.40 8.81 12.55
C PRO A 121 -3.17 9.28 13.35
N GLY A 122 -2.85 10.57 13.29
CA GLY A 122 -1.89 11.15 14.23
C GLY A 122 -2.55 11.29 15.60
N GLU A 123 -1.76 11.31 16.69
CA GLU A 123 -2.27 11.51 18.06
C GLU A 123 -3.24 12.70 18.16
N SER A 124 -3.01 13.78 17.43
CA SER A 124 -3.88 14.96 17.43
C SER A 124 -5.27 14.78 16.82
N ALA A 125 -5.51 13.72 16.03
CA ALA A 125 -6.83 13.47 15.44
C ALA A 125 -7.79 12.74 16.41
N SER A 126 -7.26 12.14 17.47
CA SER A 126 -8.07 11.46 18.49
C SER A 126 -8.66 12.41 19.53
N ALA A 127 -8.19 13.66 19.59
CA ALA A 127 -8.65 14.68 20.54
C ALA A 127 -9.81 15.55 20.02
N ALA A 128 -10.32 15.28 18.81
CA ALA A 128 -11.27 16.15 18.12
C ALA A 128 -12.64 15.50 17.85
N LEU A 129 -12.93 14.33 18.44
CA LEU A 129 -14.28 13.77 18.40
C LEU A 129 -15.00 14.19 19.69
N PRO A 130 -16.03 15.05 19.62
CA PRO A 130 -16.92 15.22 20.77
C PRO A 130 -17.65 13.89 21.01
N GLU A 131 -17.68 13.47 22.27
CA GLU A 131 -18.55 12.39 22.71
C GLU A 131 -20.01 12.85 22.53
N GLU A 132 -20.78 12.15 21.70
CA GLU A 132 -22.25 12.19 21.72
C GLU A 132 -22.77 11.01 22.55
#